data_AF-A0A7V7F6J3-F1
#
_entry.id   AF-A0A7V7F6J3-F1
#
_cell.length_a   1.000
_cell.length_b   1.000
_cell.length_c   1.000
_cell.angle_alpha   90.00
_cell.angle_beta   90.00
_cell.angle_gamma   90.00
#
_symmetry.space_group_name_H-M   'P 1'
#
loop_
_entity.id
_entity.type
_entity.pdbx_description
1 polymer ?
#
loop_
_entity_poly.entity_id
_entity_poly.type
_entity_poly.pdbx_seq_one_letter_code
_entity_poly.pdbx_strand_id
1 'polypeptide(L)' 'KSGNMLMVGGLIDNIESDTVNKVPVLGDIPGLGRLFSHSTKTTNKKELVILLQPRII' A
#
# COMPACT_ATOMS: atom_id res chain seq x y z
N LYS A 1 11.07 17.51 35.30
CA LYS A 1 11.34 16.43 34.32
C LYS A 1 10.28 16.55 33.24
N SER A 2 10.57 17.38 32.23
CA SER A 2 9.58 17.91 31.29
C SER A 2 9.28 16.92 30.17
N GLY A 3 8.00 16.71 29.91
CA GLY A 3 7.37 16.13 28.71
C GLY A 3 8.21 15.16 27.88
N ASN A 4 8.23 13.88 28.27
CA ASN A 4 8.60 12.82 27.36
C ASN A 4 7.50 12.70 26.28
N MET A 5 7.89 12.71 25.01
CA MET A 5 6.98 12.46 23.89
C MET A 5 6.40 11.04 24.05
N LEU A 6 5.09 10.95 24.24
CA LEU A 6 4.39 9.68 24.39
C LEU A 6 3.75 9.32 23.05
N MET A 7 4.08 8.15 22.50
CA MET A 7 3.34 7.60 21.37
C MET A 7 2.04 7.00 21.89
N VAL A 8 0.91 7.51 21.40
CA VAL A 8 -0.42 7.11 21.88
C VAL A 8 -1.07 6.10 20.96
N GLY A 9 -0.70 6.11 19.68
CA GLY A 9 -1.17 5.12 18.72
C GLY A 9 -0.65 5.37 17.32
N GLY A 10 -0.99 4.47 16.42
CA GLY A 10 -0.73 4.59 15.00
C GLY A 10 -1.70 3.73 14.20
N LEU A 11 -1.78 3.99 12.90
CA LEU A 11 -2.54 3.21 11.93
C LEU A 11 -1.58 2.80 10.82
N ILE A 12 -1.58 1.51 10.49
CA ILE A 12 -0.90 0.99 9.32
C ILE A 12 -1.98 0.51 8.38
N ASP A 13 -2.02 1.10 7.18
CA ASP A 13 -2.94 0.73 6.12
C ASP A 13 -2.14 0.25 4.92
N ASN A 14 -2.49 -0.94 4.41
CA ASN A 14 -1.85 -1.56 3.25
C ASN A 14 -2.92 -1.86 2.21
N ILE A 15 -2.85 -1.15 1.09
CA ILE A 15 -3.77 -1.33 -0.03
C ILE A 15 -2.99 -1.99 -1.17
N GLU A 16 -3.33 -3.24 -1.47
CA GLU A 16 -2.85 -3.94 -2.67
C GLU A 16 -3.90 -3.83 -3.78
N SER A 17 -3.47 -3.37 -4.96
CA SER A 17 -4.28 -3.30 -6.17
C SER A 17 -3.58 -4.08 -7.27
N ASP A 18 -4.25 -5.10 -7.79
CA ASP A 18 -3.80 -5.86 -8.97
C ASP A 18 -4.69 -5.52 -10.16
N THR A 19 -4.09 -4.91 -11.18
CA THR A 19 -4.77 -4.54 -12.43
C THR A 19 -4.21 -5.39 -13.56
N VAL A 20 -5.06 -6.21 -14.19
CA VAL A 20 -4.66 -7.06 -15.32
C VAL A 20 -5.34 -6.57 -16.58
N ASN A 21 -4.53 -6.05 -17.51
CA ASN A 21 -4.96 -5.63 -18.85
C ASN A 21 -4.47 -6.65 -19.87
N LYS A 22 -5.36 -7.30 -20.62
CA LYS A 22 -4.98 -8.28 -21.65
C LYS A 22 -5.72 -8.04 -22.96
N VAL A 23 -5.07 -8.36 -24.08
CA VAL A 23 -5.71 -8.32 -25.41
C VAL A 23 -6.68 -9.53 -25.51
N PRO A 24 -7.97 -9.33 -25.79
CA PRO A 24 -8.91 -10.44 -25.98
C PRO A 24 -8.45 -11.34 -27.15
N VAL A 25 -8.67 -12.65 -27.05
CA VAL A 25 -8.20 -13.71 -27.96
C VAL A 25 -6.70 -14.04 -27.83
N LEU A 26 -5.79 -13.07 -27.94
CA LEU A 26 -4.34 -13.33 -27.89
C LEU A 26 -3.79 -13.53 -26.47
N GLY A 27 -4.41 -12.89 -25.47
CA GLY A 27 -4.00 -12.99 -24.07
C GLY A 27 -4.28 -14.35 -23.42
N ASP A 28 -5.15 -15.17 -24.01
CA ASP A 28 -5.53 -16.48 -23.48
C ASP A 28 -4.76 -17.64 -24.17
N ILE A 29 -3.86 -17.34 -25.12
CA ILE A 29 -3.04 -18.35 -25.80
C ILE A 29 -1.96 -18.86 -24.83
N PRO A 30 -1.96 -20.16 -24.46
CA PRO A 30 -0.91 -20.72 -23.62
C PRO A 30 0.45 -20.62 -24.34
N GLY A 31 1.47 -20.14 -23.61
CA GLY A 31 2.83 -19.92 -24.15
C GLY A 31 3.10 -18.52 -24.69
N LEU A 32 2.11 -17.84 -25.29
CA LEU A 32 2.27 -16.48 -25.85
C LEU A 32 1.47 -15.39 -25.12
N GLY A 33 0.46 -15.76 -24.32
CA GLY A 33 -0.45 -14.82 -23.66
C GLY A 33 0.26 -13.78 -22.78
N ARG A 34 1.42 -14.13 -22.19
CA ARG A 34 2.23 -13.21 -21.37
C ARG A 34 2.81 -12.02 -22.14
N LEU A 35 3.03 -12.14 -23.45
CA LEU A 35 3.51 -11.03 -24.29
C LEU A 35 2.38 -10.05 -24.66
N PHE A 36 1.12 -10.50 -24.57
CA PHE A 36 -0.09 -9.74 -24.91
C PHE A 36 -0.95 -9.42 -23.68
N SER A 37 -0.39 -9.60 -22.48
CA SER A 37 -1.01 -9.25 -21.20
C SER A 37 -0.06 -8.36 -20.39
N HIS A 38 -0.57 -7.28 -19.82
CA HIS A 38 0.12 -6.42 -18.89
C HIS A 38 -0.55 -6.52 -17.52
N SER A 39 0.19 -6.97 -16.51
CA SER A 39 -0.25 -6.98 -15.12
C SER A 39 0.48 -5.88 -14.38
N THR A 40 -0.26 -4.95 -13.79
CA THR A 40 0.29 -3.92 -12.91
C THR A 40 -0.11 -4.25 -11.48
N LYS A 41 0.88 -4.56 -10.66
CA LYS A 41 0.70 -4.69 -9.21
C LYS A 41 1.09 -3.37 -8.55
N THR A 42 0.18 -2.77 -7.81
CA THR A 42 0.43 -1.53 -7.06
C THR A 42 0.19 -1.79 -5.58
N THR A 43 1.23 -1.57 -4.77
CA THR A 43 1.16 -1.66 -3.32
C THR A 43 1.27 -0.25 -2.75
N ASN A 44 0.23 0.20 -2.06
CA ASN A 44 0.19 1.48 -1.36
C ASN A 44 0.23 1.22 0.15
N LYS A 45 1.32 1.66 0.79
CA LYS A 45 1.49 1.59 2.25
C LYS A 45 1.33 2.97 2.85
N LYS A 46 0.44 3.11 3.83
CA LYS A 46 0.24 4.35 4.59
C LYS A 46 0.50 4.07 6.07
N GLU A 47 1.35 4.88 6.67
CA GLU A 47 1.70 4.79 8.09
C GLU A 47 1.36 6.13 8.75
N LEU A 48 0.44 6.11 9.71
CA LEU A 48 0.07 7.27 10.50
C LEU A 48 0.48 7.05 11.95
N VAL A 49 1.12 8.05 12.56
CA VAL A 49 1.59 8.00 13.95
C VAL A 49 1.06 9.21 14.72
N ILE A 50 0.52 8.98 15.91
CA ILE A 50 -0.02 10.00 16.80
C ILE A 50 0.89 10.11 18.03
N LEU A 51 1.47 11.30 18.22
CA LEU A 51 2.38 11.64 19.31
C LEU A 51 1.74 12.71 20.20
N LEU A 52 1.77 12.49 21.52
CA LEU A 52 1.35 13.50 22.50
C LEU A 52 2.55 13.94 23.33
N GLN A 53 2.71 15.26 23.48
CA GLN A 53 3.67 15.84 24.42
C GLN A 53 2.89 16.60 25.50
N PRO A 54 2.77 16.05 26.71
CA PRO A 54 2.11 16.76 27.79
C PRO A 54 2.98 17.92 28.28
N ARG A 55 2.37 19.10 28.47
CA ARG A 55 2.99 20.26 29.12
C ARG A 55 2.30 20.49 30.46
N ILE A 56 3.08 20.50 31.53
CA ILE A 56 2.61 20.83 32.88
C ILE A 56 2.73 22.35 33.04
N ILE A 57 1.64 23.01 33.46
CA ILE A 57 1.55 24.42 33.84
C ILE A 57 1.18 24.54 35.32
#